data_AF-A0A914NLD7-F1
#
_entry.id   AF-A0A914NLD7-F1
#
_cell.length_a   1.000
_cell.length_b   1.000
_cell.length_c   1.000
_cell.angle_alpha   90.00
_cell.angle_beta   90.00
_cell.angle_gamma   90.00
#
_symmetry.space_group_name_H-M   'P 1'
#
loop_
_entity.id
_entity.type
_entity.pdbx_description
1 polymer ?
#
loop_
_entity_poly.entity_id
_entity_poly.type
_entity_poly.pdbx_seq_one_letter_code
_entity_poly.pdbx_strand_id
1 'polypeptide(L)'
;MSVRSSVTEINVEVRRKQYDPKIEFVERSRPPKVKKVGYNSYLNGSLYVGDEVIGLNDEEIRTADDFNRIVCARSNEPARLRIRVRRDCYYKINIKRVEGEQGKWGGDVDLEIKWRRGG
;
A
#
# COMPACT_ATOMS: atom_id res chain seq x y z
N MET A 1 6.03 -7.34 27.43
CA MET A 1 7.00 -7.54 26.32
C MET A 1 6.65 -6.55 25.21
N SER A 2 7.55 -5.63 24.85
CA SER A 2 7.33 -4.68 23.76
C SER A 2 7.55 -5.37 22.42
N VAL A 3 6.48 -5.66 21.68
CA VAL A 3 6.59 -6.18 20.31
C VAL A 3 7.25 -5.09 19.46
N ARG A 4 8.50 -5.29 19.02
CA ARG A 4 9.20 -4.30 18.18
C ARG A 4 8.38 -4.08 16.91
N SER A 5 8.07 -2.83 16.58
CA SER A 5 7.46 -2.46 15.31
C SER A 5 8.30 -3.06 14.16
N SER A 6 7.69 -3.89 13.33
CA SER A 6 8.41 -4.54 12.23
C SER A 6 8.45 -3.60 11.04
N VAL A 7 9.64 -3.13 10.69
CA VAL A 7 9.89 -2.49 9.40
C VAL A 7 9.98 -3.58 8.35
N THR A 8 9.20 -3.44 7.28
CA THR A 8 9.17 -4.35 6.14
C THR A 8 9.59 -3.58 4.89
N GLU A 9 10.47 -4.18 4.09
CA GLU A 9 10.81 -3.67 2.77
C GLU A 9 10.01 -4.41 1.70
N ILE A 10 9.42 -3.64 0.79
CA ILE A 10 8.55 -4.12 -0.28
C ILE A 10 9.16 -3.67 -1.59
N ASN A 11 9.41 -4.62 -2.49
CA ASN A 11 9.95 -4.34 -3.81
C ASN A 11 8.83 -4.45 -4.85
N VAL A 12 8.50 -3.34 -5.49
CA VAL A 12 7.43 -3.27 -6.51
C VAL A 12 8.03 -2.86 -7.84
N GLU A 13 7.82 -3.66 -8.88
CA GLU A 13 8.16 -3.27 -10.24
C GLU A 13 7.02 -2.48 -10.86
N VAL A 14 7.27 -1.22 -11.22
CA VAL A 14 6.25 -0.34 -11.79
C VAL A 14 6.47 -0.24 -13.29
N ARG A 15 5.44 -0.56 -14.08
CA ARG A 15 5.49 -0.57 -15.54
C ARG A 15 5.34 0.85 -16.12
N ARG A 16 5.74 1.01 -17.38
CA ARG A 16 5.61 2.28 -18.15
C ARG A 16 4.18 2.82 -18.09
N LYS A 17 4.04 4.16 -17.98
CA LYS A 17 2.77 4.91 -18.00
C LYS A 17 1.78 4.59 -16.87
N GLN A 18 2.21 3.85 -15.84
CA GLN A 18 1.36 3.52 -14.70
C GLN A 18 1.38 4.65 -13.67
N TYR A 19 0.73 5.77 -14.00
CA TYR A 19 0.39 6.81 -13.03
C TYR A 19 -0.88 6.38 -12.29
N ASP A 20 -0.77 6.02 -11.00
CA ASP A 20 -1.97 5.75 -10.20
C ASP A 20 -1.77 5.89 -8.67
N PRO A 21 -1.60 7.11 -8.14
CA PRO A 21 -1.67 7.33 -6.70
C PRO A 21 -3.13 7.55 -6.27
N LYS A 22 -3.99 6.53 -6.43
CA LYS A 22 -5.24 6.41 -5.64
C LYS A 22 -4.94 5.99 -4.20
N ILE A 23 -3.85 6.51 -3.62
CA ILE A 23 -3.48 6.26 -2.24
C ILE A 23 -3.89 7.48 -1.44
N GLU A 24 -4.78 7.28 -0.47
CA GLU A 24 -5.12 8.33 0.49
C GLU A 24 -4.33 8.07 1.77
N PHE A 25 -3.83 9.13 2.37
CA PHE A 25 -3.14 9.08 3.65
C PHE A 25 -4.00 9.69 4.75
N VAL A 26 -3.76 9.28 5.99
CA VAL A 26 -4.34 9.91 7.17
C VAL A 26 -3.79 11.34 7.25
N GLU A 27 -4.69 12.31 7.39
CA GLU A 27 -4.32 13.72 7.49
C GLU A 27 -3.32 13.95 8.61
N ARG A 28 -2.28 14.75 8.33
CA ARG A 28 -1.23 15.15 9.27
C ARG A 28 -0.41 14.00 9.88
N SER A 29 -0.57 12.77 9.39
CA SER A 29 0.28 11.64 9.81
C SER A 29 1.72 11.85 9.34
N ARG A 30 2.68 11.68 10.26
CA ARG A 30 4.12 11.74 9.99
C ARG A 30 4.82 10.62 10.76
N PRO A 31 5.36 9.58 10.11
CA PRO A 31 5.33 9.30 8.66
C PRO A 31 3.90 9.17 8.09
N PRO A 32 3.70 9.34 6.78
CA PRO A 32 2.38 9.23 6.16
C PRO A 32 1.82 7.81 6.31
N LYS A 33 0.65 7.71 6.94
CA LYS A 33 -0.04 6.45 7.19
C LYS A 33 -1.12 6.23 6.15
N VAL A 34 -1.09 5.07 5.49
CA VAL A 34 -2.04 4.70 4.44
C VAL A 34 -3.44 4.58 5.04
N LYS A 35 -4.36 5.41 4.53
CA LYS A 35 -5.80 5.38 4.85
C LYS A 35 -6.56 4.50 3.86
N LYS A 36 -6.17 4.54 2.59
CA LYS A 36 -6.83 3.80 1.52
C LYS A 36 -5.88 3.52 0.37
N VAL A 37 -6.03 2.34 -0.22
CA VAL A 37 -5.37 1.95 -1.47
C VAL A 37 -6.44 1.69 -2.50
N GLY A 38 -6.46 2.47 -3.57
CA GLY A 38 -7.44 2.33 -4.64
C GLY A 38 -7.28 1.00 -5.37
N TYR A 39 -8.41 0.39 -5.74
CA TYR A 39 -8.44 -0.93 -6.40
C TYR A 39 -7.58 -1.01 -7.66
N ASN A 40 -7.52 0.06 -8.46
CA ASN A 40 -6.73 0.11 -9.70
C ASN A 40 -5.26 0.49 -9.48
N SER A 41 -4.87 0.88 -8.26
CA SER A 41 -3.49 1.29 -7.99
C SER A 41 -2.55 0.11 -8.20
N TYR A 42 -1.40 0.34 -8.82
CA TYR A 42 -0.36 -0.67 -8.95
C TYR A 42 0.29 -1.05 -7.61
N LEU A 43 0.03 -0.26 -6.56
CA LEU A 43 0.41 -0.57 -5.18
C LEU A 43 -0.64 -1.39 -4.45
N ASN A 44 -1.79 -1.66 -5.07
CA ASN A 44 -2.79 -2.57 -4.54
C ASN A 44 -2.17 -3.96 -4.37
N GLY A 45 -2.41 -4.58 -3.22
CA GLY A 45 -1.80 -5.84 -2.83
C GLY A 45 -0.37 -5.73 -2.27
N SER A 46 0.30 -4.59 -2.44
CA SER A 46 1.64 -4.31 -1.88
C SER A 46 1.56 -3.45 -0.61
N LEU A 47 0.86 -2.32 -0.70
CA LEU A 47 0.55 -1.45 0.44
C LEU A 47 -0.79 -1.83 1.04
N TYR A 48 -0.89 -1.75 2.37
CA TYR A 48 -2.11 -2.03 3.13
C TYR A 48 -2.55 -0.81 3.93
N VAL A 49 -3.84 -0.75 4.24
CA VAL A 49 -4.36 0.29 5.13
C VAL A 49 -3.73 0.11 6.50
N GLY A 50 -3.22 1.19 7.07
CA GLY A 50 -2.50 1.21 8.34
C GLY A 50 -0.97 1.19 8.19
N ASP A 51 -0.44 0.90 7.01
CA ASP A 51 1.01 0.99 6.75
C ASP A 51 1.51 2.42 6.92
N GLU A 52 2.59 2.60 7.65
CA GLU A 52 3.33 3.86 7.72
C GLU A 52 4.47 3.82 6.71
N VAL A 53 4.43 4.67 5.69
CA VAL A 53 5.50 4.72 4.67
C VAL A 53 6.64 5.57 5.19
N ILE A 54 7.79 4.94 5.47
CA ILE A 54 8.95 5.60 6.06
C ILE A 54 10.04 5.88 5.01
N GLY A 55 10.02 5.21 3.87
CA GLY A 55 11.03 5.38 2.83
C GLY A 55 10.58 4.90 1.44
N LEU A 56 11.10 5.55 0.41
CA LEU A 56 10.99 5.14 -0.99
C LEU A 56 12.37 5.21 -1.64
N ASN A 57 12.82 4.10 -2.22
CA ASN A 57 14.19 3.90 -2.68
C ASN A 57 15.17 4.31 -1.56
N ASP A 58 16.03 5.29 -1.84
CA ASP A 58 17.03 5.80 -0.91
C ASP A 58 16.57 7.09 -0.20
N GLU A 59 15.32 7.54 -0.43
CA GLU A 59 14.74 8.73 0.19
C GLU A 59 13.90 8.38 1.43
N GLU A 60 13.99 9.24 2.46
CA GLU A 60 13.12 9.21 3.63
C GLU A 60 11.78 9.90 3.31
N ILE A 61 10.68 9.30 3.76
CA ILE A 61 9.33 9.85 3.54
C ILE A 61 8.76 10.36 4.85
N ARG A 62 8.51 11.67 4.90
CA ARG A 62 7.97 12.35 6.09
C ARG A 62 6.52 12.78 5.91
N THR A 63 6.12 13.04 4.67
CA THR A 63 4.78 13.53 4.32
C THR A 63 4.19 12.77 3.12
N ALA A 64 2.88 12.87 2.95
CA ALA A 64 2.19 12.34 1.78
C ALA A 64 2.66 12.99 0.47
N ASP A 65 3.05 14.27 0.52
CA ASP A 65 3.55 15.00 -0.64
C ASP A 65 4.94 14.50 -1.05
N ASP A 66 5.81 14.14 -0.10
CA ASP A 66 7.10 13.49 -0.40
C ASP A 66 6.89 12.18 -1.17
N PHE A 67 5.93 11.37 -0.69
CA PHE A 67 5.55 10.12 -1.34
C PHE A 67 5.04 10.37 -2.77
N ASN A 68 4.07 11.27 -2.91
CA ASN A 68 3.46 11.58 -4.20
C ASN A 68 4.47 12.15 -5.18
N ARG A 69 5.37 13.03 -4.74
CA ARG A 69 6.44 13.58 -5.58
C ARG A 69 7.27 12.49 -6.23
N ILE A 70 7.74 11.50 -5.46
CA ILE A 70 8.61 10.42 -5.96
C ILE A 70 7.83 9.42 -6.82
N VAL A 71 6.62 9.09 -6.42
CA VAL A 71 5.74 8.18 -7.15
C VAL A 71 5.26 8.77 -8.48
N CYS A 72 4.99 10.08 -8.51
CA CYS A 72 4.48 10.79 -9.69
C CYS A 72 5.59 11.27 -10.63
N ALA A 73 6.83 11.49 -10.16
CA ALA A 73 7.95 11.98 -10.97
C ALA A 73 8.53 10.94 -11.97
N ARG A 74 7.86 9.81 -12.19
CA ARG A 74 8.45 8.65 -12.89
C ARG A 74 8.49 8.85 -14.41
N SER A 75 9.68 8.56 -14.96
CA SER A 75 10.01 8.69 -16.39
C SER A 75 9.50 7.51 -17.24
N ASN A 76 9.74 7.58 -18.55
CA ASN A 76 9.27 6.66 -19.59
C ASN A 76 9.83 5.21 -19.51
N GLU A 77 10.46 4.78 -18.42
CA GLU A 77 11.03 3.43 -18.28
C GLU A 77 10.43 2.66 -17.10
N PRO A 78 10.29 1.32 -17.20
CA PRO A 78 9.93 0.50 -16.04
C PRO A 78 10.96 0.70 -14.92
N ALA A 79 10.50 0.99 -13.70
CA ALA A 79 11.37 1.29 -12.58
C ALA A 79 10.96 0.48 -11.35
N ARG A 80 11.94 -0.17 -10.71
CA ARG A 80 11.74 -0.81 -9.40
C ARG A 80 11.59 0.26 -8.33
N LEU A 81 10.53 0.17 -7.54
CA LEU A 81 10.30 0.96 -6.35
C LEU A 81 10.59 0.10 -5.11
N ARG A 82 11.51 0.55 -4.27
CA ARG A 82 11.74 -0.07 -2.95
C ARG A 82 10.99 0.73 -1.91
N ILE A 83 9.93 0.20 -1.34
CA ILE A 83 9.13 0.87 -0.33
C ILE A 83 9.47 0.30 1.03
N ARG A 84 9.85 1.15 1.98
CA ARG A 84 10.01 0.76 3.38
C ARG A 84 8.79 1.21 4.15
N VAL A 85 8.13 0.26 4.82
CA VAL A 85 6.94 0.54 5.63
C VAL A 85 7.10 0.00 7.04
N ARG A 86 6.50 0.69 8.00
CA ARG A 86 6.25 0.13 9.34
C ARG A 86 4.80 -0.36 9.38
N ARG A 87 4.62 -1.62 9.75
CA ARG A 87 3.33 -2.31 9.68
C ARG A 87 2.97 -2.90 11.04
N ASP A 88 2.35 -2.07 11.88
CA ASP A 88 2.03 -2.43 13.27
C ASP A 88 0.57 -2.91 13.43
N CYS A 89 -0.39 -2.25 12.76
CA CYS A 89 -1.79 -2.66 12.65
C CYS A 89 -2.25 -2.40 11.21
N TYR A 90 -2.77 -3.42 10.53
CA TYR A 90 -3.21 -3.30 9.14
C TYR A 90 -4.43 -4.15 8.82
N TYR A 91 -5.11 -3.83 7.73
CA TYR A 91 -6.05 -4.75 7.10
C TYR A 91 -5.89 -4.74 5.58
N LYS A 92 -6.20 -5.87 4.96
CA LYS A 92 -6.19 -6.10 3.51
C LYS A 92 -7.54 -6.67 3.10
N ILE A 93 -8.11 -6.10 2.04
CA ILE A 93 -9.33 -6.63 1.40
C ILE A 93 -8.91 -7.16 0.03
N ASN A 94 -9.01 -8.46 -0.16
CA ASN A 94 -8.85 -9.10 -1.47
C ASN A 94 -10.25 -9.44 -2.00
N ILE A 95 -10.62 -8.84 -3.13
CA ILE A 95 -11.86 -9.22 -3.82
C ILE A 95 -11.46 -10.19 -4.92
N LYS A 96 -11.81 -11.48 -4.76
CA LYS A 96 -11.64 -12.47 -5.83
C LYS A 96 -12.92 -12.50 -6.65
N ARG A 97 -12.79 -12.27 -7.96
CA ARG A 97 -13.87 -12.56 -8.90
C ARG A 97 -13.93 -14.08 -9.06
N VAL A 98 -15.06 -14.67 -8.73
CA VAL A 98 -15.34 -16.07 -9.03
C VAL A 98 -16.26 -16.07 -10.24
N GLU A 99 -15.81 -16.69 -11.34
CA GLU A 99 -16.72 -17.00 -12.44
C GLU A 99 -17.67 -18.11 -11.97
N GLY A 100 -18.92 -17.75 -11.69
CA GLY A 100 -19.96 -18.72 -11.40
C GLY A 100 -20.44 -19.42 -12.67
N GLU A 101 -20.75 -20.71 -12.57
CA GLU A 101 -21.55 -21.40 -13.58
C GLU A 101 -22.91 -20.69 -13.68
N GLN A 102 -23.31 -20.26 -14.89
CA GLN A 102 -24.57 -19.54 -15.19
C GLN A 102 -24.67 -18.06 -14.82
N GLY A 103 -23.70 -17.22 -15.23
CA GLY A 103 -23.92 -15.78 -15.45
C GLY A 103 -24.29 -14.94 -14.22
N LYS A 104 -24.26 -15.52 -13.02
CA LYS A 104 -24.39 -14.81 -11.75
C LYS A 104 -23.01 -14.42 -11.26
N TRP A 105 -22.80 -13.11 -11.13
CA TRP A 105 -21.60 -12.56 -10.53
C TRP A 105 -21.66 -12.75 -9.01
N GLY A 106 -20.90 -13.72 -8.50
CA GLY A 106 -20.57 -13.85 -7.08
C GLY A 106 -19.14 -13.37 -6.85
N GLY A 107 -18.96 -12.35 -6.02
CA GLY A 107 -17.63 -11.92 -5.59
C GLY A 107 -17.34 -12.49 -4.21
N ASP A 108 -16.27 -13.27 -4.08
CA ASP A 108 -15.75 -13.66 -2.77
C ASP A 108 -14.87 -12.54 -2.23
N VAL A 109 -15.20 -12.05 -1.04
CA VAL A 109 -14.45 -11.00 -0.35
C VAL A 109 -13.62 -11.65 0.76
N ASP A 110 -12.32 -11.77 0.53
CA ASP A 110 -11.34 -12.20 1.51
C ASP A 110 -10.86 -10.98 2.32
N LEU A 111 -11.20 -10.94 3.60
CA LEU A 111 -10.79 -9.88 4.53
C LEU A 111 -9.71 -10.42 5.47
N GLU A 112 -8.48 -9.91 5.36
CA GLU A 112 -7.41 -10.16 6.33
C GLU A 112 -7.26 -8.94 7.22
N ILE A 113 -7.49 -9.09 8.53
CA ILE A 113 -7.27 -8.03 9.52
C ILE A 113 -6.17 -8.50 10.46
N LYS A 114 -5.11 -7.70 10.61
CA LYS A 114 -4.10 -7.88 11.63
C LYS A 114 -4.07 -6.67 12.57
N TRP A 115 -4.54 -6.90 13.78
CA TRP A 115 -4.42 -5.94 14.87
C TRP A 115 -3.34 -6.39 15.85
N ARG A 116 -2.57 -5.43 16.37
CA ARG A 116 -1.79 -5.65 17.57
C ARG A 116 -2.78 -5.76 18.74
N ARG A 117 -2.75 -6.87 19.50
CA ARG A 117 -3.45 -6.91 20.79
C ARG A 117 -2.86 -5.77 21.64
N GLY A 118 -3.71 -4.84 22.07
CA GLY A 118 -3.32 -3.83 23.05
C GLY A 118 -2.81 -4.52 24.32
N GLY A 119 -1.77 -3.93 24.91
CA GLY A 119 -1.39 -4.21 26.29
C GLY A 119 -2.31 -3.50 27.26
#